data_AF-A0A3N7GQE6-F1
#
_entry.id   AF-A0A3N7GQE6-F1
#
_cell.length_a   1.000
_cell.length_b   1.000
_cell.length_c   1.000
_cell.angle_alpha   90.00
_cell.angle_beta   90.00
_cell.angle_gamma   90.00
#
_symmetry.space_group_name_H-M   'P 1'
#
loop_
_entity.id
_entity.type
_entity.pdbx_description
1 polymer ?
#
loop_
_entity_poly.entity_id
_entity_poly.type
_entity_poly.pdbx_seq_one_letter_code
_entity_poly.pdbx_strand_id
1 'polypeptide(L)'
;GKNVFLIDKKEDKNRKQIVEAICRDGFAIAQEYLPAAKKGDIRLFLMDGELLQRDGKVAAIKRVQQSGEIRSNIHQGAKAKKAVMNKEMEHIVEAVGPLLREDGIFLAGLDIVGDKLMEINVFSPGGLIHACEFQRTDFMDEVISAIEKKVANLA
;
A
#
# COMPACT_ATOMS: atom_id res chain seq x y z
N GLY A 1 3.72 -5.98 8.38
CA GLY A 1 3.13 -7.28 8.75
C GLY A 1 3.82 -7.90 9.96
N LYS A 2 3.04 -8.57 10.81
CA LYS A 2 3.56 -9.59 11.75
C LYS A 2 3.64 -10.92 10.99
N ASN A 3 4.54 -11.83 11.39
CA ASN A 3 4.63 -13.20 10.84
C ASN A 3 4.84 -13.30 9.31
N VAL A 4 5.72 -12.47 8.75
CA VAL A 4 6.11 -12.55 7.33
C VAL A 4 7.44 -13.30 7.21
N PHE A 5 7.46 -14.38 6.42
CA PHE A 5 8.62 -15.25 6.23
C PHE A 5 9.00 -15.31 4.76
N LEU A 6 10.30 -15.31 4.47
CA LEU A 6 10.84 -15.61 3.15
C LEU A 6 11.36 -17.05 3.18
N ILE A 7 10.93 -17.87 2.22
CA ILE A 7 11.42 -19.23 2.04
C ILE A 7 12.24 -19.22 0.75
N ASP A 8 13.57 -19.35 0.87
CA ASP A 8 14.46 -19.50 -0.28
C ASP A 8 14.83 -20.98 -0.51
N LYS A 9 15.61 -21.27 -1.56
CA LYS A 9 15.98 -22.65 -1.91
C LYS A 9 16.77 -23.37 -0.79
N LYS A 10 17.42 -22.63 0.10
CA LYS A 10 18.20 -23.16 1.22
C LYS A 10 17.31 -23.68 2.33
N GLU A 11 16.15 -23.06 2.55
CA GLU A 11 15.17 -23.46 3.58
C GLU A 11 14.19 -24.53 3.10
N ASP A 12 14.33 -25.04 1.87
CA ASP A 12 13.41 -26.01 1.26
C ASP A 12 13.20 -27.27 2.13
N LYS A 13 14.26 -27.70 2.84
CA LYS A 13 14.23 -28.84 3.76
C LYS A 13 13.24 -28.65 4.93
N ASN A 14 13.00 -27.41 5.34
CA ASN A 14 12.14 -27.06 6.47
C ASN A 14 10.81 -26.44 6.03
N ARG A 15 10.53 -26.36 4.73
CA ARG A 15 9.33 -25.69 4.19
C ARG A 15 8.05 -26.21 4.82
N LYS A 16 7.93 -27.54 4.97
CA LYS A 16 6.72 -28.18 5.51
C LYS A 16 6.47 -27.71 6.96
N GLN A 17 7.51 -27.73 7.79
CA GLN A 17 7.44 -27.34 9.19
C GLN A 17 7.17 -25.84 9.35
N ILE A 18 7.75 -24.99 8.48
CA ILE A 18 7.47 -23.55 8.47
C ILE A 18 5.99 -23.30 8.17
N VAL A 19 5.44 -23.95 7.14
CA VAL A 19 4.02 -23.81 6.78
C VAL A 19 3.11 -24.32 7.91
N GLU A 20 3.40 -25.49 8.47
CA GLU A 20 2.65 -26.05 9.61
C GLU A 20 2.69 -25.13 10.84
N ALA A 21 3.83 -24.49 11.11
CA ALA A 21 3.97 -23.54 12.22
C ALA A 21 3.16 -22.25 11.99
N ILE A 22 3.22 -21.68 10.78
CA ILE A 22 2.49 -20.44 10.43
C ILE A 22 0.98 -20.69 10.44
N CYS A 23 0.53 -21.83 9.89
CA CYS A 23 -0.89 -22.15 9.77
C CYS A 23 -1.53 -22.62 11.10
N ARG A 24 -0.78 -22.72 12.19
CA ARG A 24 -1.32 -23.07 13.51
C ARG A 24 -2.36 -22.05 13.98
N ASP A 25 -2.14 -20.78 13.66
CA ASP A 25 -2.96 -19.66 14.10
C ASP A 25 -4.05 -19.28 13.08
N GLY A 26 -4.17 -20.02 11.96
CA GLY A 26 -5.19 -19.79 10.93
C GLY A 26 -4.68 -19.94 9.49
N PHE A 27 -5.35 -19.27 8.56
CA PHE A 27 -4.97 -19.29 7.14
C PHE A 27 -3.71 -18.47 6.88
N ALA A 28 -2.90 -18.92 5.94
CA ALA A 28 -1.72 -18.22 5.45
C ALA A 28 -1.87 -17.84 3.98
N ILE A 29 -1.28 -16.72 3.59
CA ILE A 29 -1.15 -16.30 2.19
C ILE A 29 0.25 -16.65 1.72
N ALA A 30 0.35 -17.47 0.67
CA ALA A 30 1.58 -17.72 -0.04
C ALA A 30 1.61 -16.85 -1.29
N GLN A 31 2.71 -16.13 -1.50
CA GLN A 31 2.90 -15.25 -2.65
C GLN A 31 4.34 -15.39 -3.16
N GLU A 32 4.55 -15.10 -4.44
CA GLU A 32 5.91 -15.04 -4.98
C GLU A 32 6.71 -13.92 -4.31
N TYR A 33 8.02 -14.14 -4.17
CA TYR A 33 8.90 -13.06 -3.75
C TYR A 33 9.11 -12.10 -4.91
N LEU A 34 8.81 -10.82 -4.71
CA LEU A 34 9.02 -9.79 -5.72
C LEU A 34 10.44 -9.20 -5.60
N PRO A 35 11.35 -9.45 -6.55
CA PRO A 35 12.72 -8.92 -6.48
C PRO A 35 12.75 -7.38 -6.47
N ALA A 36 11.72 -6.74 -7.02
CA ALA A 36 11.53 -5.30 -6.99
C ALA A 36 11.38 -4.72 -5.58
N ALA A 37 11.01 -5.53 -4.57
CA ALA A 37 10.89 -5.08 -3.17
C ALA A 37 12.21 -4.50 -2.63
N LYS A 38 13.36 -4.93 -3.14
CA LYS A 38 14.68 -4.36 -2.82
C LYS A 38 14.80 -2.87 -3.19
N LYS A 39 14.02 -2.40 -4.17
CA LYS A 39 13.95 -0.99 -4.58
C LYS A 39 12.96 -0.19 -3.74
N GLY A 40 12.29 -0.82 -2.79
CA GLY A 40 11.19 -0.28 -2.01
C GLY A 40 9.83 -0.52 -2.66
N ASP A 41 8.78 -0.21 -1.90
CA ASP A 41 7.39 -0.24 -2.34
C ASP A 41 6.79 1.18 -2.34
N ILE A 42 5.61 1.31 -2.93
CA ILE A 42 4.85 2.55 -3.04
C ILE A 42 3.55 2.37 -2.26
N ARG A 43 3.27 3.29 -1.34
CA ARG A 43 1.97 3.48 -0.71
C ARG A 43 1.23 4.57 -1.50
N LEU A 44 0.22 4.18 -2.26
CA LEU A 44 -0.62 5.05 -3.09
C LEU A 44 -1.99 5.21 -2.42
N PHE A 45 -2.47 6.44 -2.24
CA PHE A 45 -3.76 6.68 -1.58
C PHE A 45 -4.87 6.86 -2.60
N LEU A 46 -6.00 6.21 -2.34
CA LEU A 46 -7.24 6.37 -3.09
C LEU A 46 -8.33 6.94 -2.18
N MET A 47 -9.15 7.81 -2.73
CA MET A 47 -10.36 8.37 -2.13
C MET A 47 -11.55 8.07 -3.02
N ASP A 48 -12.55 7.39 -2.46
CA ASP A 48 -13.76 6.93 -3.14
C ASP A 48 -13.49 6.19 -4.47
N GLY A 49 -12.45 5.35 -4.48
CA GLY A 49 -12.02 4.60 -5.66
C GLY A 49 -11.14 5.38 -6.65
N GLU A 50 -10.97 6.70 -6.49
CA GLU A 50 -10.11 7.52 -7.34
C GLU A 50 -8.76 7.82 -6.68
N LEU A 51 -7.76 8.25 -7.47
CA LEU A 51 -6.51 8.77 -6.91
C LEU A 51 -6.78 9.93 -5.95
N LEU A 52 -6.26 9.85 -4.72
CA LEU A 52 -6.23 11.00 -3.83
C LEU A 52 -5.21 12.01 -4.37
N GLN A 53 -5.68 13.11 -4.92
CA GLN A 53 -4.85 14.09 -5.60
C GLN A 53 -5.36 15.51 -5.37
N ARG A 54 -4.44 16.48 -5.44
CA ARG A 54 -4.73 17.92 -5.36
C ARG A 54 -3.68 18.69 -6.14
N ASP A 55 -4.11 19.71 -6.90
CA ASP A 55 -3.25 20.55 -7.75
C ASP A 55 -2.34 19.74 -8.71
N GLY A 56 -2.87 18.65 -9.29
CA GLY A 56 -2.13 17.76 -10.17
C GLY A 56 -1.06 16.90 -9.48
N LYS A 57 -1.00 16.92 -8.14
CA LYS A 57 -0.10 16.07 -7.35
C LYS A 57 -0.88 14.92 -6.74
N VAL A 58 -0.30 13.73 -6.77
CA VAL A 58 -0.88 12.51 -6.22
C VAL A 58 -0.31 12.23 -4.83
N ALA A 59 -1.19 11.86 -3.90
CA ALA A 59 -0.83 11.40 -2.58
C ALA A 59 -0.23 9.99 -2.67
N ALA A 60 1.10 9.93 -2.66
CA ALA A 60 1.83 8.68 -2.64
C ALA A 60 3.21 8.86 -1.97
N ILE A 61 3.69 7.79 -1.33
CA ILE A 61 5.04 7.76 -0.77
C ILE A 61 5.76 6.49 -1.18
N LYS A 62 7.07 6.61 -1.41
CA LYS A 62 7.95 5.47 -1.62
C LYS A 62 8.60 5.08 -0.30
N ARG A 63 8.46 3.83 0.12
CA ARG A 63 9.08 3.29 1.33
C ARG A 63 10.26 2.42 0.94
N VAL A 64 11.47 2.84 1.34
CA VAL A 64 12.71 2.10 1.02
C VAL A 64 13.21 1.38 2.27
N GLN A 65 13.44 0.08 2.14
CA GLN A 65 13.94 -0.81 3.18
C GLN A 65 15.35 -0.41 3.63
N GLN A 66 15.69 -0.65 4.90
CA GLN A 66 17.08 -0.63 5.34
C GLN A 66 17.80 -1.89 4.88
N SER A 67 19.12 -1.80 4.67
CA SER A 67 19.92 -2.93 4.21
C SER A 67 19.79 -4.12 5.17
N GLY A 68 19.41 -5.29 4.66
CA GLY A 68 19.29 -6.54 5.43
C GLY A 68 17.89 -6.87 5.95
N GLU A 69 16.91 -5.96 5.84
CA GLU A 69 15.51 -6.25 6.15
C GLU A 69 14.69 -6.52 4.89
N ILE A 70 13.76 -7.46 4.96
CA ILE A 70 12.84 -7.81 3.86
C ILE A 70 11.57 -6.94 3.90
N ARG A 71 11.30 -6.28 5.04
CA ARG A 71 10.07 -5.50 5.28
C ARG A 71 10.34 -4.00 5.10
N SER A 72 9.35 -3.29 4.55
CA SER A 72 9.44 -1.85 4.21
C SER A 72 8.51 -0.95 5.03
N ASN A 73 7.95 -1.46 6.12
CA ASN A 73 7.06 -0.67 6.97
C ASN A 73 7.84 0.51 7.60
N ILE A 74 7.30 1.74 7.50
CA ILE A 74 7.92 2.96 8.08
C ILE A 74 8.14 2.82 9.59
N HIS A 75 7.20 2.21 10.30
CA HIS A 75 7.32 1.91 11.74
C HIS A 75 8.49 0.97 12.09
N GLN A 76 9.14 0.34 11.11
CA GLN A 76 10.28 -0.56 11.27
C GLN A 76 11.58 0.07 10.72
N GLY A 77 11.60 1.39 10.47
CA GLY A 77 12.82 2.11 10.09
C GLY A 77 13.00 2.35 8.59
N ALA A 78 12.02 2.00 7.75
CA ALA A 78 12.05 2.33 6.34
C ALA A 78 12.04 3.86 6.12
N LYS A 79 12.86 4.35 5.17
CA LYS A 79 12.91 5.77 4.83
C LYS A 79 11.86 6.08 3.78
N ALA A 80 10.97 7.02 4.09
CA ALA A 80 10.02 7.55 3.12
C ALA A 80 10.74 8.48 2.12
N LYS A 81 10.35 8.42 0.85
CA LYS A 81 10.82 9.29 -0.24
C LYS A 81 9.62 9.69 -1.09
N LYS A 82 9.81 10.75 -1.89
CA LYS A 82 8.84 11.16 -2.91
C LYS A 82 8.56 10.00 -3.88
N ALA A 83 7.29 9.66 -4.07
CA ALA A 83 6.84 8.72 -5.08
C ALA A 83 6.67 9.40 -6.44
N VAL A 84 6.79 8.61 -7.51
CA VAL A 84 6.52 9.03 -8.88
C VAL A 84 5.54 8.03 -9.47
N MET A 85 4.41 8.52 -9.97
CA MET A 85 3.41 7.70 -10.65
C MET A 85 3.97 7.10 -11.93
N ASN A 86 3.48 5.91 -12.28
CA ASN A 86 3.76 5.27 -13.56
C ASN A 86 2.48 4.61 -14.09
N LYS A 87 2.54 4.17 -15.35
CA LYS A 87 1.40 3.55 -16.05
C LYS A 87 0.87 2.30 -15.36
N GLU A 88 1.74 1.50 -14.74
CA GLU A 88 1.30 0.29 -14.03
C GLU A 88 0.49 0.63 -12.78
N MET A 89 0.86 1.69 -12.07
CA MET A 89 0.05 2.19 -10.94
C MET A 89 -1.30 2.72 -11.41
N GLU A 90 -1.34 3.40 -12.56
CA GLU A 90 -2.61 3.85 -13.17
C GLU A 90 -3.50 2.66 -13.52
N HIS A 91 -2.97 1.63 -14.16
CA HIS A 91 -3.72 0.39 -14.44
C HIS A 91 -4.22 -0.31 -13.17
N ILE A 92 -3.40 -0.34 -12.10
CA ILE A 92 -3.82 -0.90 -10.80
C ILE A 92 -5.02 -0.12 -10.25
N VAL A 93 -4.99 1.22 -10.34
CA VAL A 93 -6.09 2.07 -9.87
C VAL A 93 -7.35 1.83 -10.69
N GLU A 94 -7.24 1.75 -12.02
CA GLU A 94 -8.38 1.47 -12.91
C GLU A 94 -9.04 0.12 -12.59
N ALA A 95 -8.25 -0.89 -12.23
CA ALA A 95 -8.77 -2.21 -11.86
C ALA A 95 -9.39 -2.25 -10.46
N VAL A 96 -8.78 -1.57 -9.49
CA VAL A 96 -9.14 -1.68 -8.06
C VAL A 96 -10.18 -0.63 -7.65
N GLY A 97 -10.12 0.57 -8.20
CA GLY A 97 -10.95 1.71 -7.84
C GLY A 97 -12.46 1.42 -7.88
N PRO A 98 -13.01 0.82 -8.95
CA PRO A 98 -14.43 0.47 -9.02
C PRO A 98 -14.86 -0.49 -7.90
N LEU A 99 -14.03 -1.49 -7.58
CA LEU A 99 -14.31 -2.48 -6.54
C LEU A 99 -14.33 -1.83 -5.15
N LEU A 100 -13.37 -0.93 -4.87
CA LEU A 100 -13.36 -0.20 -3.59
C LEU A 100 -14.62 0.65 -3.42
N ARG A 101 -15.09 1.30 -4.49
CA ARG A 101 -16.32 2.09 -4.46
C ARG A 101 -17.55 1.21 -4.23
N GLU A 102 -17.63 0.07 -4.91
CA GLU A 102 -18.72 -0.91 -4.72
C GLU A 102 -18.76 -1.45 -3.29
N ASP A 103 -17.59 -1.77 -2.71
CA ASP A 103 -17.44 -2.25 -1.33
C ASP A 103 -17.62 -1.14 -0.27
N GLY A 104 -17.84 0.11 -0.69
CA GLY A 104 -18.00 1.25 0.22
C GLY A 104 -16.70 1.68 0.92
N ILE A 105 -15.54 1.24 0.44
CA ILE A 105 -14.22 1.57 0.98
C ILE A 105 -13.86 2.99 0.53
N PHE A 106 -14.11 3.96 1.40
CA PHE A 106 -13.97 5.37 1.05
C PHE A 106 -12.52 5.85 1.03
N LEU A 107 -11.65 5.35 1.91
CA LEU A 107 -10.23 5.71 1.93
C LEU A 107 -9.39 4.43 1.96
N ALA A 108 -8.50 4.28 1.00
CA ALA A 108 -7.61 3.12 0.90
C ALA A 108 -6.16 3.53 0.65
N GLY A 109 -5.23 2.73 1.17
CA GLY A 109 -3.81 2.78 0.81
C GLY A 109 -3.40 1.51 0.08
N LEU A 110 -3.06 1.63 -1.20
CA LEU A 110 -2.53 0.54 -2.00
C LEU A 110 -1.02 0.42 -1.80
N ASP A 111 -0.55 -0.76 -1.44
CA ASP A 111 0.88 -1.08 -1.40
C ASP A 111 1.28 -1.77 -2.71
N ILE A 112 2.15 -1.13 -3.47
CA ILE A 112 2.56 -1.55 -4.81
C ILE A 112 4.07 -1.79 -4.83
N VAL A 113 4.48 -2.95 -5.35
CA VAL A 113 5.89 -3.31 -5.53
C VAL A 113 6.14 -3.61 -7.00
N GLY A 114 6.97 -2.80 -7.64
CA GLY A 114 7.18 -2.90 -9.09
C GLY A 114 5.88 -2.62 -9.83
N ASP A 115 5.36 -3.64 -10.49
CA ASP A 115 4.13 -3.68 -11.30
C ASP A 115 2.97 -4.41 -10.60
N LYS A 116 3.12 -4.81 -9.33
CA LYS A 116 2.12 -5.63 -8.62
C LYS A 116 1.56 -4.94 -7.39
N LEU A 117 0.25 -5.08 -7.22
CA LEU A 117 -0.45 -4.77 -5.99
C LEU A 117 -0.18 -5.88 -4.95
N MET A 118 0.34 -5.50 -3.79
CA MET A 118 0.68 -6.40 -2.70
C MET A 118 -0.38 -6.44 -1.60
N GLU A 119 -0.94 -5.29 -1.24
CA GLU A 119 -1.87 -5.18 -0.11
C GLU A 119 -2.78 -3.95 -0.30
N ILE A 120 -4.05 -4.05 0.11
CA ILE A 120 -4.98 -2.94 0.20
C ILE A 120 -5.22 -2.64 1.68
N ASN A 121 -4.74 -1.50 2.16
CA ASN A 121 -4.93 -1.03 3.53
C ASN A 121 -6.19 -0.17 3.63
N VAL A 122 -7.26 -0.72 4.20
CA VAL A 122 -8.56 -0.04 4.34
C VAL A 122 -8.80 0.55 5.74
N PHE A 123 -7.99 0.14 6.72
CA PHE A 123 -8.11 0.60 8.09
C PHE A 123 -6.96 1.57 8.44
N SER A 124 -7.28 2.86 8.53
CA SER A 124 -6.34 3.92 8.93
C SER A 124 -4.98 3.87 8.19
N PRO A 125 -4.94 3.96 6.84
CA PRO A 125 -3.70 3.89 6.10
C PRO A 125 -2.74 5.02 6.50
N GLY A 126 -1.61 4.67 7.10
CA GLY A 126 -0.58 5.63 7.50
C GLY A 126 0.26 6.14 6.32
N GLY A 127 0.89 7.30 6.49
CA GLY A 127 1.82 7.88 5.51
C GLY A 127 1.32 9.13 4.78
N LEU A 128 0.06 9.53 4.97
CA LEU A 128 -0.54 10.66 4.28
C LEU A 128 0.16 12.00 4.60
N ILE A 129 0.56 12.21 5.86
CA ILE A 129 1.35 13.39 6.28
C ILE A 129 2.67 13.50 5.48
N HIS A 130 3.38 12.39 5.33
CA HIS A 130 4.61 12.36 4.54
C HIS A 130 4.34 12.67 3.06
N ALA A 131 3.21 12.21 2.51
CA ALA A 131 2.81 12.56 1.15
C ALA A 131 2.59 14.07 1.02
N CYS A 132 1.92 14.70 1.99
CA CYS A 132 1.75 16.16 2.03
C CYS A 132 3.10 16.89 2.04
N GLU A 133 4.04 16.45 2.88
CA GLU A 133 5.38 17.04 2.97
C GLU A 133 6.18 16.90 1.67
N PHE A 134 6.22 15.70 1.06
CA PHE A 134 7.00 15.47 -0.16
C PHE A 134 6.42 16.17 -1.38
N GLN A 135 5.09 16.32 -1.44
CA GLN A 135 4.42 17.02 -2.53
C GLN A 135 4.29 18.51 -2.26
N ARG A 136 4.48 18.98 -1.02
CA ARG A 136 4.18 20.35 -0.57
C ARG A 136 2.76 20.77 -0.96
N THR A 137 1.79 19.92 -0.60
CA THR A 137 0.36 20.09 -0.87
C THR A 137 -0.42 19.44 0.27
N ASP A 138 -1.54 20.03 0.67
CA ASP A 138 -2.39 19.48 1.72
C ASP A 138 -3.44 18.54 1.13
N PHE A 139 -3.22 17.23 1.26
CA PHE A 139 -4.20 16.21 0.85
C PHE A 139 -5.31 16.00 1.89
N MET A 140 -5.15 16.51 3.12
CA MET A 140 -6.19 16.39 4.15
C MET A 140 -7.41 17.23 3.78
N ASP A 141 -7.21 18.41 3.18
CA ASP A 141 -8.31 19.21 2.65
C ASP A 141 -9.13 18.44 1.61
N GLU A 142 -8.49 17.67 0.72
CA GLU A 142 -9.21 16.87 -0.28
C GLU A 142 -9.99 15.73 0.39
N VAL A 143 -9.44 15.15 1.47
CA VAL A 143 -10.15 14.15 2.27
C VAL A 143 -11.42 14.73 2.90
N ILE A 144 -11.31 15.90 3.53
CA ILE A 144 -12.48 16.59 4.12
C ILE A 144 -13.48 16.97 3.03
N SER A 145 -13.00 17.54 1.92
CA SER A 145 -13.85 17.92 0.78
C SER A 145 -14.61 16.71 0.20
N ALA A 146 -13.96 15.54 0.13
CA ALA A 146 -14.62 14.32 -0.33
C ALA A 146 -15.72 13.86 0.65
N ILE A 147 -15.47 13.94 1.97
CA ILE A 147 -16.47 13.62 2.99
C ILE A 147 -17.67 14.58 2.87
N GLU A 148 -17.43 15.88 2.77
CA GLU A 148 -18.47 16.90 2.62
C GLU A 148 -19.34 16.66 1.39
N LYS A 149 -18.72 16.39 0.23
CA LYS A 149 -19.43 16.02 -1.01
C LYS A 149 -20.28 14.77 -0.83
N LYS A 150 -19.72 13.72 -0.19
CA LYS A 150 -20.44 12.48 0.06
C LYS A 150 -21.67 12.69 0.95
N VAL A 151 -21.54 13.48 2.01
CA VAL A 151 -22.65 13.80 2.92
C VAL A 151 -23.70 14.67 2.23
N ALA A 152 -23.29 15.67 1.45
CA ALA A 152 -24.21 16.53 0.70
C ALA A 152 -25.05 15.74 -0.30
N ASN A 153 -24.51 14.67 -0.90
CA ASN A 153 -25.23 13.80 -1.83
C ASN A 153 -26.18 12.80 -1.14
N LEU A 154 -26.11 12.66 0.18
CA LEU A 154 -27.03 11.83 0.98
C LEU A 154 -28.25 12.61 1.49
N ALA A 155 -28.20 13.95 1.45
CA ALA A 155 -29.27 14.86 1.88
C ALA A 155 -30.20 15.21 0.72
#